data_AF-A2E1F9-F1
#
_entry.id   AF-A2E1F9-F1
#
_cell.length_a   1.000
_cell.length_b   1.000
_cell.length_c   1.000
_cell.angle_alpha   90.00
_cell.angle_beta   90.00
_cell.angle_gamma   90.00
#
_symmetry.space_group_name_H-M   'P 1'
#
loop_
_entity.id
_entity.type
_entity.pdbx_description
1 polymer ?
#
loop_
_entity_poly.entity_id
_entity_poly.type
_entity_poly.pdbx_seq_one_letter_code
_entity_poly.pdbx_strand_id
1 'polypeptide(L)'
;MPNIYLEWNTFYEDSTPSNEYINQKTKPNDQSGDFYVSLCTFENTVEWGVIHIENTDATFKFLLEVSKFYKCSKYSNGGCIYFETNGHSVISRNCFDSNHLLLSSDIFTGVNFYIKISKDNSNLNLLLDCSMQNSGNPSQIGESTLRLYFGNITFSNSNTSYSKIKYISILDINRGNPRNLIKYSNFNDNVDMDPGNDPAAYVAKSSEINNCNFFNNKAKHLLKFANAGSTVNHCSFFNNAIDGYYIYSTYTSYQIYVKYCYIDDPFSTTSNVQISNHILDKFTNKFDMSNCFQFIERIAGIQSPPIRFPKTAIANVVSLSLKR
;
A
#
# COMPACT_ATOMS: atom_id res chain seq x y z
N MET A 1 18.02 21.99 -4.37
CA MET A 1 17.86 20.54 -4.62
C MET A 1 16.68 20.07 -3.79
N PRO A 2 15.78 19.20 -4.31
CA PRO A 2 14.70 18.64 -3.49
C PRO A 2 15.30 17.89 -2.30
N ASN A 3 14.80 18.11 -1.09
CA ASN A 3 15.28 17.40 0.10
C ASN A 3 14.80 15.95 0.03
N ILE A 4 15.69 15.03 -0.36
CA ILE A 4 15.35 13.63 -0.60
C ILE A 4 15.09 12.91 0.74
N TYR A 5 15.59 13.44 1.87
CA TYR A 5 15.57 12.81 3.20
C TYR A 5 14.45 13.30 4.14
N LEU A 6 13.33 13.80 3.61
CA LEU A 6 12.27 14.39 4.45
C LEU A 6 11.78 13.43 5.55
N GLU A 7 11.60 12.15 5.20
CA GLU A 7 11.13 11.14 6.15
C GLU A 7 12.24 10.62 7.07
N TRP A 8 13.49 10.57 6.61
CA TRP A 8 14.63 10.19 7.45
C TRP A 8 14.72 11.07 8.69
N ASN A 9 14.80 12.39 8.49
CA ASN A 9 14.98 13.33 9.60
C ASN A 9 13.79 13.27 10.57
N THR A 10 12.58 13.10 10.04
CA THR A 10 11.35 13.01 10.84
C THR A 10 11.27 11.71 11.64
N PHE A 11 11.76 10.60 11.08
CA PHE A 11 11.56 9.26 11.63
C PHE A 11 12.72 8.74 12.49
N TYR A 12 13.93 9.14 12.12
CA TYR A 12 15.19 8.77 12.76
C TYR A 12 15.86 9.91 13.51
N GLU A 13 15.22 11.09 13.60
CA GLU A 13 15.68 12.24 14.39
C GLU A 13 17.14 12.65 14.10
N ASP A 14 17.48 12.76 12.82
CA ASP A 14 18.84 13.09 12.34
C ASP A 14 19.94 12.11 12.77
N SER A 15 19.59 10.90 13.22
CA SER A 15 20.61 9.87 13.49
C SER A 15 21.38 9.51 12.22
N THR A 16 22.63 9.10 12.39
CA THR A 16 23.48 8.62 11.29
C THR A 16 23.35 7.11 11.13
N PRO A 17 23.24 6.57 9.91
CA PRO A 17 23.27 5.14 9.67
C PRO A 17 24.55 4.53 10.27
N SER A 18 24.42 3.43 11.01
CA SER A 18 25.55 2.74 11.64
C SER A 18 26.33 1.86 10.66
N ASN A 19 25.64 1.21 9.72
CA ASN A 19 26.20 0.31 8.72
C ASN A 19 25.53 0.56 7.35
N GLU A 20 26.33 0.74 6.29
CA GLU A 20 25.83 0.92 4.92
C GLU A 20 26.17 -0.31 4.06
N TYR A 21 25.18 -0.84 3.34
CA TYR A 21 25.34 -1.99 2.45
C TYR A 21 24.97 -1.61 1.02
N ILE A 22 25.96 -1.43 0.16
CA ILE A 22 25.76 -1.09 -1.27
C ILE A 22 25.98 -2.33 -2.13
N ASN A 23 24.99 -2.72 -2.94
CA ASN A 23 25.07 -3.80 -3.95
C ASN A 23 25.52 -5.17 -3.41
N GLN A 24 25.17 -5.50 -2.18
CA GLN A 24 25.51 -6.80 -1.61
C GLN A 24 24.42 -7.84 -1.88
N LYS A 25 24.84 -9.05 -2.25
CA LYS A 25 23.96 -10.23 -2.41
C LYS A 25 23.81 -11.03 -1.11
N THR A 26 24.39 -10.55 -0.02
CA THR A 26 24.47 -11.25 1.26
C THR A 26 23.50 -10.65 2.27
N LYS A 27 22.86 -11.53 3.06
CA LYS A 27 22.04 -11.16 4.22
C LYS A 27 22.88 -10.34 5.20
N PRO A 28 22.40 -9.18 5.69
CA PRO A 28 23.04 -8.48 6.80
C PRO A 28 23.18 -9.43 8.00
N ASN A 29 24.37 -9.52 8.58
CA ASN A 29 24.63 -10.40 9.73
C ASN A 29 24.05 -9.84 11.05
N ASP A 30 23.52 -8.62 11.03
CA ASP A 30 23.07 -7.94 12.23
C ASP A 30 21.65 -8.37 12.60
N GLN A 31 21.55 -9.12 13.70
CA GLN A 31 20.30 -9.61 14.29
C GLN A 31 19.57 -8.53 15.12
N SER A 32 20.06 -7.29 15.11
CA SER A 32 19.51 -6.18 15.90
C SER A 32 19.73 -4.87 15.16
N GLY A 33 18.66 -4.30 14.60
CA GLY A 33 18.77 -2.96 14.02
C GLY A 33 17.49 -2.47 13.38
N ASP A 34 17.37 -1.14 13.35
CA ASP A 34 16.45 -0.45 12.47
C ASP A 34 16.93 -0.60 11.02
N PHE A 35 16.00 -0.68 10.08
CA PHE A 35 16.28 -0.94 8.67
C PHE A 35 15.94 0.26 7.81
N TYR A 36 16.88 0.66 6.96
CA TYR A 36 16.69 1.69 5.97
C TYR A 36 17.06 1.19 4.58
N VAL A 37 16.12 1.30 3.65
CA VAL A 37 16.30 0.90 2.26
C VAL A 37 15.95 2.09 1.37
N SER A 38 16.88 2.49 0.51
CA SER A 38 16.67 3.63 -0.36
C SER A 38 17.38 3.47 -1.71
N LEU A 39 16.85 4.13 -2.73
CA LEU A 39 17.43 4.19 -4.09
C LEU A 39 17.68 2.80 -4.71
N CYS A 40 16.87 1.81 -4.35
CA CYS A 40 17.03 0.44 -4.83
C CYS A 40 16.10 0.15 -6.02
N THR A 41 16.56 -0.72 -6.93
CA THR A 41 15.70 -1.32 -7.95
C THR A 41 15.69 -2.83 -7.77
N PHE A 42 14.51 -3.38 -7.57
CA PHE A 42 14.26 -4.80 -7.43
C PHE A 42 13.44 -5.25 -8.64
N GLU A 43 13.97 -6.22 -9.37
CA GLU A 43 13.37 -6.69 -10.61
C GLU A 43 13.42 -8.22 -10.70
N ASN A 44 12.31 -8.82 -11.15
CA ASN A 44 12.17 -10.26 -11.43
C ASN A 44 12.58 -11.16 -10.25
N THR A 45 12.36 -10.72 -9.02
CA THR A 45 12.69 -11.49 -7.81
C THR A 45 11.59 -12.52 -7.55
N VAL A 46 11.98 -13.79 -7.41
CA VAL A 46 11.09 -14.94 -7.28
C VAL A 46 11.36 -15.69 -5.98
N GLU A 47 10.33 -16.37 -5.47
CA GLU A 47 10.29 -17.28 -4.32
C GLU A 47 10.07 -16.66 -2.92
N TRP A 48 10.92 -15.75 -2.47
CA TRP A 48 10.92 -15.30 -1.05
C TRP A 48 10.41 -13.88 -0.82
N GLY A 49 9.96 -13.19 -1.88
CA GLY A 49 9.78 -11.74 -1.84
C GLY A 49 11.13 -11.03 -1.80
N VAL A 50 11.10 -9.71 -1.89
CA VAL A 50 12.31 -8.87 -1.96
C VAL A 50 12.80 -8.52 -0.56
N ILE A 51 11.88 -8.07 0.28
CA ILE A 51 12.14 -7.67 1.66
C ILE A 51 11.27 -8.56 2.54
N HIS A 52 11.91 -9.38 3.37
CA HIS A 52 11.24 -10.19 4.36
C HIS A 52 11.83 -9.85 5.73
N ILE A 53 11.02 -9.26 6.61
CA ILE A 53 11.41 -8.98 7.99
C ILE A 53 10.31 -9.56 8.88
N GLU A 54 10.66 -10.59 9.66
CA GLU A 54 9.77 -11.22 10.63
C GLU A 54 10.49 -11.32 11.98
N ASN A 55 9.97 -10.64 12.99
CA ASN A 55 10.39 -10.84 14.38
C ASN A 55 9.39 -10.16 15.33
N THR A 56 8.50 -10.93 15.93
CA THR A 56 7.47 -10.41 16.83
C THR A 56 7.97 -10.05 18.22
N ASP A 57 9.23 -10.33 18.56
CA ASP A 57 9.78 -10.05 19.89
C ASP A 57 10.63 -8.77 19.90
N ALA A 58 11.15 -8.36 18.75
CA ALA A 58 12.00 -7.18 18.60
C ALA A 58 11.24 -5.97 18.05
N THR A 59 11.56 -4.80 18.58
CA THR A 59 11.04 -3.51 18.10
C THR A 59 12.01 -2.96 17.06
N PHE A 60 11.54 -2.77 15.82
CA PHE A 60 12.34 -2.25 14.72
C PHE A 60 11.64 -1.06 14.07
N LYS A 61 12.39 -0.02 13.71
CA LYS A 61 11.96 0.99 12.74
C LYS A 61 12.37 0.54 11.35
N PHE A 62 11.44 0.54 10.41
CA PHE A 62 11.69 0.26 9.01
C PHE A 62 11.30 1.46 8.15
N LEU A 63 12.26 2.01 7.41
CA LEU A 63 12.05 3.05 6.41
C LEU A 63 12.46 2.54 5.03
N LEU A 64 11.53 2.55 4.09
CA LEU A 64 11.77 2.27 2.67
C LEU A 64 11.41 3.50 1.86
N GLU A 65 12.36 4.06 1.13
CA GLU A 65 12.08 5.21 0.27
C GLU A 65 12.72 5.18 -1.11
N VAL A 66 12.13 5.92 -2.05
CA VAL A 66 12.69 6.18 -3.39
C VAL A 66 13.20 4.92 -4.10
N SER A 67 12.43 3.82 -4.03
CA SER A 67 12.80 2.52 -4.60
C SER A 67 11.76 1.99 -5.57
N LYS A 68 12.22 1.10 -6.46
CA LYS A 68 11.44 0.48 -7.52
C LYS A 68 11.32 -1.02 -7.29
N PHE A 69 10.10 -1.55 -7.46
CA PHE A 69 9.78 -2.96 -7.43
C PHE A 69 9.04 -3.32 -8.72
N TYR A 70 9.61 -4.22 -9.52
CA TYR A 70 9.06 -4.59 -10.81
C TYR A 70 9.06 -6.11 -11.00
N LYS A 71 7.88 -6.68 -11.25
CA LYS A 71 7.71 -8.14 -11.45
C LYS A 71 8.28 -8.98 -10.30
N CYS A 72 8.18 -8.47 -9.08
CA CYS A 72 8.57 -9.20 -7.89
C CYS A 72 7.44 -10.13 -7.44
N SER A 73 7.80 -11.27 -6.86
CA SER A 73 6.84 -12.31 -6.51
C SER A 73 7.29 -13.23 -5.37
N LYS A 74 6.31 -13.87 -4.72
CA LYS A 74 6.51 -14.75 -3.55
C LYS A 74 5.45 -15.87 -3.50
N TYR A 75 5.81 -17.00 -2.89
CA TYR A 75 4.90 -18.10 -2.53
C TYR A 75 4.23 -17.92 -1.15
N SER A 76 4.06 -16.69 -0.68
CA SER A 76 3.35 -16.38 0.57
C SER A 76 2.98 -14.89 0.62
N ASN A 77 2.45 -14.43 1.76
CA ASN A 77 2.03 -13.05 1.96
C ASN A 77 3.14 -12.02 1.66
N GLY A 78 2.73 -10.86 1.15
CA GLY A 78 3.61 -9.73 0.94
C GLY A 78 4.50 -9.88 -0.29
N GLY A 79 3.91 -10.09 -1.48
CA GLY A 79 4.59 -10.53 -2.70
C GLY A 79 5.95 -9.88 -2.98
N CYS A 80 6.11 -8.59 -2.69
CA CYS A 80 7.41 -7.91 -2.67
C CYS A 80 7.95 -7.70 -1.26
N ILE A 81 7.10 -7.24 -0.34
CA ILE A 81 7.50 -6.87 1.02
C ILE A 81 6.61 -7.60 2.03
N TYR A 82 7.25 -8.34 2.91
CA TYR A 82 6.65 -8.89 4.11
C TYR A 82 7.31 -8.27 5.33
N PHE A 83 6.53 -7.59 6.16
CA PHE A 83 7.00 -6.98 7.40
C PHE A 83 6.07 -7.35 8.56
N GLU A 84 6.60 -8.08 9.54
CA GLU A 84 5.89 -8.41 10.78
C GLU A 84 6.78 -8.25 12.01
N THR A 85 6.63 -7.13 12.75
CA THR A 85 7.49 -6.80 13.90
C THR A 85 6.75 -5.97 14.98
N ASN A 86 7.39 -5.72 16.13
CA ASN A 86 6.81 -4.88 17.19
C ASN A 86 6.98 -3.36 17.01
N GLY A 87 7.59 -2.88 15.93
CA GLY A 87 7.94 -1.45 15.79
C GLY A 87 7.16 -0.68 14.74
N HIS A 88 7.87 0.11 13.94
CA HIS A 88 7.33 1.12 13.03
C HIS A 88 7.66 0.78 11.58
N SER A 89 6.80 1.18 10.66
CA SER A 89 7.00 1.05 9.22
C SER A 89 6.64 2.35 8.50
N VAL A 90 7.55 2.85 7.68
CA VAL A 90 7.33 3.99 6.78
C VAL A 90 7.80 3.59 5.39
N ILE A 91 6.87 3.63 4.43
CA ILE A 91 7.16 3.41 3.00
C ILE A 91 6.78 4.69 2.26
N SER A 92 7.77 5.35 1.65
CA SER A 92 7.62 6.67 1.05
C SER A 92 8.18 6.76 -0.37
N ARG A 93 7.42 7.31 -1.32
CA ARG A 93 7.93 7.62 -2.68
C ARG A 93 8.46 6.40 -3.45
N ASN A 94 7.78 5.26 -3.33
CA ASN A 94 8.16 4.02 -4.01
C ASN A 94 7.23 3.70 -5.19
N CYS A 95 7.77 3.03 -6.21
CA CYS A 95 7.01 2.57 -7.37
C CYS A 95 6.97 1.03 -7.40
N PHE A 96 5.76 0.48 -7.55
CA PHE A 96 5.47 -0.95 -7.63
C PHE A 96 4.72 -1.24 -8.93
N ASP A 97 5.22 -2.17 -9.75
CA ASP A 97 4.59 -2.51 -11.02
C ASP A 97 4.65 -4.01 -11.31
N SER A 98 3.51 -4.56 -11.72
CA SER A 98 3.39 -5.93 -12.24
C SER A 98 3.86 -7.00 -11.25
N ASN A 99 3.82 -6.67 -9.96
CA ASN A 99 4.12 -7.61 -8.89
C ASN A 99 2.94 -8.55 -8.69
N HIS A 100 3.24 -9.79 -8.33
CA HIS A 100 2.23 -10.83 -8.27
C HIS A 100 2.62 -11.90 -7.25
N LEU A 101 1.63 -12.61 -6.74
CA LEU A 101 1.88 -13.84 -5.99
C LEU A 101 2.08 -14.99 -6.99
N LEU A 102 3.00 -15.89 -6.66
CA LEU A 102 3.18 -17.13 -7.42
C LEU A 102 2.05 -18.11 -7.07
N LEU A 103 1.57 -18.84 -8.08
CA LEU A 103 0.48 -19.80 -7.92
C LEU A 103 0.82 -20.83 -6.85
N SER A 104 0.01 -20.87 -5.79
CA SER A 104 -0.04 -21.96 -4.82
C SER A 104 -1.51 -22.41 -4.67
N SER A 105 -1.74 -23.54 -3.99
CA SER A 105 -3.08 -23.95 -3.59
C SER A 105 -3.72 -23.00 -2.56
N ASP A 106 -2.91 -22.16 -1.93
CA ASP A 106 -3.29 -21.32 -0.81
C ASP A 106 -3.53 -19.89 -1.29
N ILE A 107 -4.52 -19.24 -0.70
CA ILE A 107 -4.83 -17.84 -1.01
C ILE A 107 -4.00 -16.97 -0.05
N PHE A 108 -3.06 -16.20 -0.60
CA PHE A 108 -2.23 -15.27 0.17
C PHE A 108 -2.70 -13.83 0.05
N THR A 109 -2.22 -12.97 0.94
CA THR A 109 -2.62 -11.56 1.04
C THR A 109 -1.45 -10.60 0.82
N GLY A 110 -1.74 -9.38 0.34
CA GLY A 110 -0.72 -8.37 0.06
C GLY A 110 0.14 -8.72 -1.15
N VAL A 111 -0.44 -8.67 -2.35
CA VAL A 111 0.26 -8.96 -3.61
C VAL A 111 1.50 -8.07 -3.82
N ASN A 112 1.43 -6.79 -3.43
CA ASN A 112 2.62 -5.96 -3.32
C ASN A 112 3.26 -6.14 -1.95
N PHE A 113 2.52 -5.87 -0.88
CA PHE A 113 3.07 -5.94 0.45
C PHE A 113 2.04 -6.24 1.55
N TYR A 114 2.55 -6.88 2.59
CA TYR A 114 1.87 -7.18 3.83
C TYR A 114 2.71 -6.61 4.98
N ILE A 115 2.12 -5.67 5.74
CA ILE A 115 2.76 -4.99 6.86
C ILE A 115 1.88 -5.14 8.08
N LYS A 116 2.40 -5.83 9.10
CA LYS A 116 1.77 -5.99 10.40
C LYS A 116 2.73 -5.52 11.47
N ILE A 117 2.34 -4.46 12.18
CA ILE A 117 3.11 -3.99 13.33
C ILE A 117 2.41 -4.34 14.65
N SER A 118 2.97 -3.98 15.80
CA SER A 118 2.26 -4.18 17.07
C SER A 118 1.07 -3.21 17.21
N LYS A 119 0.15 -3.55 18.11
CA LYS A 119 -1.11 -2.81 18.35
C LYS A 119 -0.95 -1.46 19.05
N ASP A 120 0.26 -1.12 19.45
CA ASP A 120 0.55 0.11 20.18
C ASP A 120 0.23 1.34 19.31
N ASN A 121 -0.51 2.30 19.88
CA ASN A 121 -0.93 3.53 19.19
C ASN A 121 0.23 4.50 18.96
N SER A 122 1.38 4.30 19.59
CA SER A 122 2.59 5.08 19.30
C SER A 122 3.29 4.60 18.02
N ASN A 123 3.01 3.38 17.57
CA ASN A 123 3.68 2.82 16.40
C ASN A 123 3.06 3.34 15.09
N LEU A 124 3.95 3.66 14.15
CA LEU A 124 3.60 4.28 12.87
C LEU A 124 3.58 3.21 11.78
N ASN A 125 2.55 3.24 10.93
CA ASN A 125 2.46 2.40 9.74
C ASN A 125 2.03 3.27 8.55
N LEU A 126 3.00 3.91 7.91
CA LEU A 126 2.79 4.98 6.95
C LEU A 126 3.09 4.50 5.53
N LEU A 127 2.17 4.78 4.61
CA LEU A 127 2.35 4.64 3.18
C LEU A 127 2.13 5.99 2.50
N LEU A 128 3.19 6.57 1.96
CA LEU A 128 3.23 7.96 1.52
C LEU A 128 3.74 8.05 0.09
N ASP A 129 3.05 8.81 -0.76
CA ASP A 129 3.51 9.16 -2.11
C ASP A 129 3.91 7.93 -2.97
N CYS A 130 3.24 6.80 -2.77
CA CYS A 130 3.57 5.54 -3.44
C CYS A 130 2.67 5.30 -4.65
N SER A 131 3.20 4.58 -5.64
CA SER A 131 2.41 4.15 -6.79
C SER A 131 2.48 2.67 -7.00
N MET A 132 1.32 2.07 -7.18
CA MET A 132 1.14 0.65 -7.38
C MET A 132 0.31 0.44 -8.63
N GLN A 133 0.86 -0.28 -9.61
CA GLN A 133 0.17 -0.54 -10.86
C GLN A 133 0.27 -2.00 -11.30
N ASN A 134 -0.72 -2.45 -12.06
CA ASN A 134 -0.78 -3.77 -12.69
C ASN A 134 -0.58 -4.94 -11.71
N SER A 135 -0.79 -4.74 -10.40
CA SER A 135 -0.49 -5.74 -9.40
C SER A 135 -1.48 -6.89 -9.48
N GLY A 136 -1.00 -8.11 -9.22
CA GLY A 136 -1.78 -9.34 -9.37
C GLY A 136 -1.90 -9.84 -10.81
N ASN A 137 -1.34 -9.14 -11.80
CA ASN A 137 -1.20 -9.70 -13.15
C ASN A 137 0.13 -10.47 -13.27
N PRO A 138 0.18 -11.62 -13.96
CA PRO A 138 -0.94 -12.30 -14.62
C PRO A 138 -1.66 -13.31 -13.72
N SER A 139 -1.16 -13.59 -12.50
CA SER A 139 -1.63 -14.74 -11.71
C SER A 139 -3.09 -14.62 -11.29
N GLN A 140 -3.61 -13.40 -11.12
CA GLN A 140 -4.99 -13.10 -10.70
C GLN A 140 -5.36 -13.79 -9.38
N ILE A 141 -4.35 -14.03 -8.54
CA ILE A 141 -4.50 -14.60 -7.20
C ILE A 141 -4.10 -13.55 -6.18
N GLY A 142 -4.76 -13.61 -5.02
CA GLY A 142 -4.40 -12.83 -3.85
C GLY A 142 -5.57 -12.04 -3.29
N GLU A 143 -5.73 -12.12 -1.97
CA GLU A 143 -6.82 -11.46 -1.25
C GLU A 143 -6.80 -9.95 -1.39
N SER A 144 -5.60 -9.37 -1.38
CA SER A 144 -5.45 -7.93 -1.45
C SER A 144 -4.19 -7.50 -2.17
N THR A 145 -4.20 -6.29 -2.74
CA THR A 145 -2.97 -5.71 -3.30
C THR A 145 -2.05 -5.25 -2.16
N LEU A 146 -2.63 -4.59 -1.16
CA LEU A 146 -1.93 -3.99 -0.04
C LEU A 146 -2.64 -4.40 1.25
N ARG A 147 -1.87 -4.75 2.29
CA ARG A 147 -2.42 -5.01 3.62
C ARG A 147 -1.62 -4.33 4.70
N LEU A 148 -2.29 -3.46 5.46
CA LEU A 148 -1.73 -2.73 6.60
C LEU A 148 -2.50 -3.15 7.87
N TYR A 149 -1.76 -3.68 8.85
CA TYR A 149 -2.28 -4.13 10.13
C TYR A 149 -1.68 -3.36 11.29
N PHE A 150 -2.56 -2.93 12.21
CA PHE A 150 -2.22 -2.31 13.49
C PHE A 150 -1.43 -0.99 13.41
N GLY A 151 -1.24 -0.37 14.59
CA GLY A 151 -0.69 0.97 14.79
C GLY A 151 -1.49 2.10 14.14
N ASN A 152 -0.84 3.26 14.01
CA ASN A 152 -1.37 4.45 13.36
C ASN A 152 -1.15 4.36 11.85
N ILE A 153 -2.21 3.94 11.13
CA ILE A 153 -2.15 3.73 9.69
C ILE A 153 -2.46 5.03 8.96
N THR A 154 -1.54 5.47 8.10
CA THR A 154 -1.77 6.56 7.15
C THR A 154 -1.46 6.10 5.73
N PHE A 155 -2.40 6.28 4.82
CA PHE A 155 -2.23 6.08 3.38
C PHE A 155 -2.48 7.43 2.68
N SER A 156 -1.44 8.03 2.12
CA SER A 156 -1.50 9.40 1.60
C SER A 156 -0.85 9.55 0.25
N ASN A 157 -1.41 10.42 -0.60
CA ASN A 157 -0.86 10.78 -1.90
C ASN A 157 -0.48 9.58 -2.77
N SER A 158 -1.17 8.46 -2.59
CA SER A 158 -0.79 7.19 -3.18
C SER A 158 -1.79 6.79 -4.26
N ASN A 159 -1.31 6.09 -5.28
CA ASN A 159 -2.14 5.63 -6.39
C ASN A 159 -2.10 4.10 -6.46
N THR A 160 -3.27 3.48 -6.64
CA THR A 160 -3.36 2.08 -7.07
C THR A 160 -4.19 1.96 -8.33
N SER A 161 -3.60 1.40 -9.39
CA SER A 161 -4.28 1.31 -10.67
C SER A 161 -4.07 0.00 -11.43
N TYR A 162 -5.06 -0.38 -12.24
CA TYR A 162 -4.99 -1.58 -13.11
C TYR A 162 -4.68 -2.88 -12.36
N SER A 163 -4.88 -2.91 -11.04
CA SER A 163 -4.56 -4.06 -10.20
C SER A 163 -5.74 -5.02 -10.15
N LYS A 164 -5.43 -6.31 -10.04
CA LYS A 164 -6.41 -7.39 -9.98
C LYS A 164 -6.22 -8.19 -8.70
N ILE A 165 -7.31 -8.45 -8.02
CA ILE A 165 -7.34 -9.24 -6.80
C ILE A 165 -8.48 -10.24 -6.82
N LYS A 166 -8.48 -11.14 -5.84
CA LYS A 166 -9.52 -12.12 -5.58
C LYS A 166 -9.67 -12.22 -4.06
N TYR A 167 -10.81 -11.81 -3.48
CA TYR A 167 -11.27 -12.07 -2.08
C TYR A 167 -11.29 -10.96 -1.01
N ILE A 168 -10.51 -9.88 -1.04
CA ILE A 168 -10.60 -8.86 0.04
C ILE A 168 -10.64 -7.44 -0.48
N SER A 169 -9.54 -6.87 -0.97
CA SER A 169 -9.57 -5.47 -1.46
C SER A 169 -8.25 -5.02 -2.07
N ILE A 170 -8.27 -3.94 -2.87
CA ILE A 170 -7.03 -3.33 -3.32
C ILE A 170 -6.24 -2.79 -2.12
N LEU A 171 -6.92 -2.05 -1.24
CA LEU A 171 -6.36 -1.58 0.04
C LEU A 171 -7.11 -2.20 1.21
N ASP A 172 -6.45 -3.07 1.97
CA ASP A 172 -6.94 -3.64 3.24
C ASP A 172 -6.27 -2.97 4.43
N ILE A 173 -7.04 -2.14 5.16
CA ILE A 173 -6.64 -1.57 6.43
C ILE A 173 -7.38 -2.29 7.56
N ASN A 174 -6.64 -3.12 8.30
CA ASN A 174 -7.21 -4.05 9.24
C ASN A 174 -6.73 -3.81 10.68
N ARG A 175 -7.68 -3.74 11.62
CA ARG A 175 -7.45 -3.51 13.05
C ARG A 175 -6.53 -2.34 13.42
N GLY A 176 -6.41 -1.31 12.59
CA GLY A 176 -5.70 -0.08 12.95
C GLY A 176 -6.33 0.63 14.16
N ASN A 177 -5.56 1.47 14.84
CA ASN A 177 -5.89 1.96 16.18
C ASN A 177 -5.51 3.45 16.30
N PRO A 178 -6.30 4.35 16.92
CA PRO A 178 -7.76 4.40 16.96
C PRO A 178 -8.40 5.09 15.72
N ARG A 179 -7.62 5.74 14.85
CA ARG A 179 -8.10 6.37 13.60
C ARG A 179 -7.12 6.19 12.45
N ASN A 180 -7.54 5.49 11.40
CA ASN A 180 -6.74 5.42 10.17
C ASN A 180 -7.04 6.62 9.28
N LEU A 181 -6.05 7.07 8.53
CA LEU A 181 -6.18 8.21 7.62
C LEU A 181 -5.88 7.77 6.20
N ILE A 182 -6.83 7.97 5.29
CA ILE A 182 -6.65 7.78 3.85
C ILE A 182 -6.87 9.14 3.19
N LYS A 183 -5.86 9.69 2.51
CA LYS A 183 -6.01 11.04 1.92
C LYS A 183 -5.33 11.21 0.57
N TYR A 184 -5.88 12.12 -0.24
CA TYR A 184 -5.28 12.58 -1.50
C TYR A 184 -4.86 11.44 -2.44
N SER A 185 -5.60 10.33 -2.41
CA SER A 185 -5.18 9.08 -3.04
C SER A 185 -6.13 8.66 -4.15
N ASN A 186 -5.60 7.91 -5.12
CA ASN A 186 -6.33 7.51 -6.32
C ASN A 186 -6.44 5.98 -6.42
N PHE A 187 -7.63 5.50 -6.76
CA PHE A 187 -7.94 4.11 -7.05
C PHE A 187 -8.59 4.07 -8.44
N ASN A 188 -7.84 3.63 -9.44
CA ASN A 188 -8.28 3.74 -10.83
C ASN A 188 -8.19 2.41 -11.60
N ASP A 189 -9.25 2.04 -12.32
CA ASP A 189 -9.26 0.86 -13.21
C ASP A 189 -8.88 -0.45 -12.49
N ASN A 190 -9.15 -0.59 -11.19
CA ASN A 190 -8.89 -1.83 -10.48
C ASN A 190 -10.06 -2.82 -10.61
N VAL A 191 -9.76 -4.12 -10.56
CA VAL A 191 -10.75 -5.18 -10.77
C VAL A 191 -10.68 -6.21 -9.66
N ASP A 192 -11.81 -6.43 -9.01
CA ASP A 192 -12.06 -7.64 -8.22
C ASP A 192 -12.56 -8.75 -9.14
N MET A 193 -11.85 -9.88 -9.13
CA MET A 193 -12.08 -11.00 -10.05
C MET A 193 -13.13 -12.00 -9.53
N ASP A 194 -13.52 -11.94 -8.25
CA ASP A 194 -14.55 -12.78 -7.67
C ASP A 194 -15.62 -11.88 -7.00
N PRO A 195 -16.76 -11.62 -7.66
CA PRO A 195 -17.78 -10.65 -7.19
C PRO A 195 -18.51 -11.08 -5.91
N GLY A 196 -17.99 -12.09 -5.20
CA GLY A 196 -18.55 -12.67 -3.99
C GLY A 196 -18.61 -11.74 -2.79
N ASN A 197 -17.67 -10.82 -2.54
CA ASN A 197 -17.77 -9.97 -1.33
C ASN A 197 -17.01 -8.65 -1.25
N ASP A 198 -16.27 -8.21 -2.27
CA ASP A 198 -15.04 -7.51 -1.96
C ASP A 198 -14.94 -6.07 -2.52
N PRO A 199 -14.49 -5.12 -1.68
CA PRO A 199 -14.41 -3.72 -2.05
C PRO A 199 -13.11 -3.32 -2.77
N ALA A 200 -13.09 -2.18 -3.46
CA ALA A 200 -11.82 -1.56 -3.84
C ALA A 200 -11.00 -1.16 -2.60
N ALA A 201 -11.62 -0.63 -1.55
CA ALA A 201 -10.96 -0.42 -0.26
C ALA A 201 -11.77 -0.98 0.92
N TYR A 202 -11.10 -1.79 1.74
CA TYR A 202 -11.64 -2.35 2.96
C TYR A 202 -11.03 -1.66 4.18
N VAL A 203 -11.91 -1.27 5.11
CA VAL A 203 -11.54 -0.57 6.33
C VAL A 203 -12.23 -1.21 7.53
N ALA A 204 -11.44 -1.82 8.42
CA ALA A 204 -11.99 -2.53 9.58
C ALA A 204 -12.37 -1.63 10.77
N LYS A 205 -11.78 -0.44 10.87
CA LYS A 205 -11.81 0.45 12.04
C LYS A 205 -12.03 1.90 11.66
N SER A 206 -12.25 2.78 12.64
CA SER A 206 -12.66 4.17 12.40
C SER A 206 -11.63 4.85 11.52
N SER A 207 -12.10 5.43 10.41
CA SER A 207 -11.19 6.03 9.45
C SER A 207 -11.76 7.31 8.85
N GLU A 208 -10.83 8.17 8.45
CA GLU A 208 -11.11 9.39 7.71
C GLU A 208 -10.57 9.20 6.29
N ILE A 209 -11.46 9.22 5.30
CA ILE A 209 -11.14 9.12 3.88
C ILE A 209 -11.38 10.50 3.27
N ASN A 210 -10.32 11.21 2.89
CA ASN A 210 -10.39 12.62 2.52
C ASN A 210 -9.74 12.89 1.16
N ASN A 211 -10.43 13.59 0.24
CA ASN A 211 -9.85 13.98 -1.05
C ASN A 211 -9.35 12.79 -1.89
N CYS A 212 -10.06 11.66 -1.83
CA CYS A 212 -9.70 10.46 -2.58
C CYS A 212 -10.57 10.29 -3.82
N ASN A 213 -10.01 9.65 -4.83
CA ASN A 213 -10.69 9.40 -6.09
C ASN A 213 -10.81 7.90 -6.36
N PHE A 214 -11.99 7.48 -6.78
CA PHE A 214 -12.31 6.10 -7.15
C PHE A 214 -12.92 6.11 -8.55
N PHE A 215 -12.13 5.74 -9.54
CA PHE A 215 -12.50 5.84 -10.95
C PHE A 215 -12.44 4.48 -11.65
N ASN A 216 -13.45 4.18 -12.47
CA ASN A 216 -13.43 3.00 -13.35
C ASN A 216 -13.18 1.64 -12.66
N ASN A 217 -13.41 1.54 -11.36
CA ASN A 217 -13.18 0.28 -10.64
C ASN A 217 -14.34 -0.68 -10.89
N LYS A 218 -14.04 -1.99 -10.88
CA LYS A 218 -15.03 -3.07 -10.96
C LYS A 218 -14.94 -3.90 -9.69
N ALA A 219 -16.01 -3.92 -8.90
CA ALA A 219 -16.03 -4.59 -7.61
C ALA A 219 -17.47 -4.83 -7.11
N LYS A 220 -17.66 -5.73 -6.14
CA LYS A 220 -18.98 -5.88 -5.50
C LYS A 220 -19.35 -4.65 -4.69
N HIS A 221 -18.39 -4.12 -3.94
CA HIS A 221 -18.55 -2.86 -3.21
C HIS A 221 -17.43 -1.90 -3.61
N LEU A 222 -17.59 -0.60 -3.46
CA LEU A 222 -16.46 0.32 -3.71
C LEU A 222 -15.68 0.56 -2.41
N LEU A 223 -16.40 0.92 -1.35
CA LEU A 223 -15.88 1.03 0.02
C LEU A 223 -16.64 0.10 0.96
N LYS A 224 -15.91 -0.60 1.83
CA LYS A 224 -16.48 -1.45 2.88
C LYS A 224 -15.93 -1.08 4.24
N PHE A 225 -16.84 -0.89 5.19
CA PHE A 225 -16.54 -0.63 6.58
C PHE A 225 -17.05 -1.78 7.44
N ALA A 226 -16.17 -2.37 8.27
CA ALA A 226 -16.61 -3.41 9.19
C ALA A 226 -17.06 -2.82 10.54
N ASN A 227 -16.14 -2.53 11.45
CA ASN A 227 -16.47 -2.33 12.86
C ASN A 227 -16.24 -0.88 13.33
N ALA A 228 -16.71 0.12 12.59
CA ALA A 228 -16.50 1.50 12.97
C ALA A 228 -17.32 2.56 12.24
N GLY A 229 -17.59 3.65 12.96
CA GLY A 229 -18.03 4.90 12.34
C GLY A 229 -16.87 5.56 11.60
N SER A 230 -17.14 6.08 10.41
CA SER A 230 -16.12 6.64 9.52
C SER A 230 -16.63 7.87 8.78
N THR A 231 -15.71 8.69 8.30
CA THR A 231 -16.04 9.85 7.47
C THR A 231 -15.38 9.71 6.11
N VAL A 232 -16.16 9.98 5.07
CA VAL A 232 -15.72 10.08 3.67
C VAL A 232 -16.00 11.50 3.23
N ASN A 233 -14.98 12.25 2.82
CA ASN A 233 -15.07 13.68 2.63
C ASN A 233 -14.32 14.15 1.39
N HIS A 234 -14.94 15.02 0.59
CA HIS A 234 -14.32 15.56 -0.63
C HIS A 234 -13.81 14.48 -1.58
N CYS A 235 -14.48 13.33 -1.67
CA CYS A 235 -14.09 12.23 -2.54
C CYS A 235 -14.89 12.22 -3.84
N SER A 236 -14.29 11.71 -4.91
CA SER A 236 -14.98 11.52 -6.20
C SER A 236 -15.09 10.04 -6.52
N PHE A 237 -16.31 9.57 -6.74
CA PHE A 237 -16.64 8.24 -7.21
C PHE A 237 -17.24 8.39 -8.61
N PHE A 238 -16.55 7.91 -9.64
CA PHE A 238 -16.96 8.16 -11.02
C PHE A 238 -16.70 6.96 -11.94
N ASN A 239 -17.73 6.59 -12.70
CA ASN A 239 -17.73 5.54 -13.70
C ASN A 239 -17.31 4.16 -13.14
N ASN A 240 -17.73 3.84 -11.91
CA ASN A 240 -17.42 2.54 -11.32
C ASN A 240 -18.51 1.51 -11.69
N ALA A 241 -18.11 0.28 -11.97
CA ALA A 241 -19.05 -0.83 -12.18
C ALA A 241 -19.20 -1.61 -10.88
N ILE A 242 -20.25 -1.30 -10.13
CA ILE A 242 -20.49 -1.83 -8.78
C ILE A 242 -21.72 -2.73 -8.76
N ASP A 243 -21.55 -4.00 -8.37
CA ASP A 243 -22.64 -4.98 -8.35
C ASP A 243 -23.50 -4.91 -7.07
N GLY A 244 -22.96 -4.34 -6.00
CA GLY A 244 -23.59 -4.26 -4.68
C GLY A 244 -23.84 -2.84 -4.22
N TYR A 245 -22.86 -2.24 -3.53
CA TYR A 245 -23.00 -0.92 -2.89
C TYR A 245 -21.74 -0.09 -3.09
N TYR A 246 -21.91 1.19 -3.43
CA TYR A 246 -20.78 2.13 -3.44
C TYR A 246 -20.17 2.24 -2.05
N ILE A 247 -21.01 2.32 -1.02
CA ILE A 247 -20.57 2.40 0.37
C ILE A 247 -21.35 1.37 1.18
N TYR A 248 -20.63 0.38 1.70
CA TYR A 248 -21.17 -0.73 2.44
C TYR A 248 -20.67 -0.72 3.90
N SER A 249 -21.58 -0.86 4.85
CA SER A 249 -21.26 -1.16 6.24
C SER A 249 -21.70 -2.55 6.60
N THR A 250 -20.80 -3.37 7.17
CA THR A 250 -21.13 -4.71 7.65
C THR A 250 -22.07 -4.66 8.86
N TYR A 251 -21.91 -3.66 9.73
CA TYR A 251 -22.71 -3.53 10.94
C TYR A 251 -23.48 -2.21 10.92
N THR A 252 -24.78 -2.29 11.17
CA THR A 252 -25.71 -1.15 11.11
C THR A 252 -25.58 -0.20 12.30
N SER A 253 -24.94 -0.62 13.38
CA SER A 253 -24.74 0.18 14.60
C SER A 253 -23.73 1.32 14.43
N TYR A 254 -22.91 1.30 13.39
CA TYR A 254 -21.91 2.32 13.13
C TYR A 254 -22.36 3.28 12.03
N GLN A 255 -22.29 4.59 12.26
CA GLN A 255 -22.68 5.58 11.25
C GLN A 255 -21.51 5.92 10.32
N ILE A 256 -21.77 5.98 9.02
CA ILE A 256 -20.80 6.45 8.02
C ILE A 256 -21.31 7.78 7.48
N TYR A 257 -20.48 8.82 7.57
CA TYR A 257 -20.80 10.15 7.07
C TYR A 257 -20.08 10.42 5.77
N VAL A 258 -20.83 10.73 4.72
CA VAL A 258 -20.31 11.07 3.39
C VAL A 258 -20.64 12.54 3.14
N LYS A 259 -19.61 13.36 2.96
CA LYS A 259 -19.74 14.82 2.90
C LYS A 259 -18.97 15.40 1.73
N TYR A 260 -19.59 16.32 1.00
CA TYR A 260 -18.91 17.03 -0.10
C TYR A 260 -18.32 16.08 -1.15
N CYS A 261 -18.95 14.93 -1.38
CA CYS A 261 -18.48 13.94 -2.34
C CYS A 261 -19.31 13.99 -3.62
N TYR A 262 -18.67 13.70 -4.74
CA TYR A 262 -19.32 13.39 -6.00
C TYR A 262 -19.50 11.88 -6.09
N ILE A 263 -20.72 11.39 -6.30
CA ILE A 263 -21.02 9.99 -6.56
C ILE A 263 -21.83 9.92 -7.85
N ASP A 264 -21.41 9.06 -8.79
CA ASP A 264 -22.13 8.84 -10.03
C ASP A 264 -23.46 8.11 -9.81
N ASP A 265 -24.50 8.59 -10.51
CA ASP A 265 -25.83 7.96 -10.49
C ASP A 265 -25.96 6.87 -11.56
N PRO A 266 -26.70 5.79 -11.27
CA PRO A 266 -27.31 5.46 -9.98
C PRO A 266 -26.29 4.85 -9.01
N PHE A 267 -26.43 5.16 -7.72
CA PHE A 267 -25.66 4.52 -6.65
C PHE A 267 -26.55 3.94 -5.55
N SER A 268 -25.98 3.02 -4.78
CA SER A 268 -26.61 2.37 -3.63
C SER A 268 -25.66 2.38 -2.43
N THR A 269 -26.23 2.48 -1.23
CA THR A 269 -25.51 2.38 0.04
C THR A 269 -26.30 1.56 1.07
N THR A 270 -25.66 1.14 2.16
CA THR A 270 -26.40 0.63 3.32
C THR A 270 -27.15 1.75 4.05
N SER A 271 -28.16 1.39 4.84
CA SER A 271 -29.10 2.34 5.49
C SER A 271 -28.47 3.25 6.55
N ASN A 272 -27.31 2.87 7.07
CA ASN A 272 -26.53 3.60 8.07
C ASN A 272 -25.47 4.55 7.45
N VAL A 273 -25.55 4.77 6.14
CA VAL A 273 -24.74 5.77 5.42
C VAL A 273 -25.55 7.05 5.30
N GLN A 274 -24.98 8.15 5.80
CA GLN A 274 -25.57 9.49 5.69
C GLN A 274 -24.80 10.32 4.70
N ILE A 275 -25.45 10.68 3.60
CA ILE A 275 -24.88 11.54 2.56
C ILE A 275 -25.41 12.95 2.76
N SER A 276 -24.50 13.92 2.79
CA SER A 276 -24.82 15.34 2.92
C SER A 276 -23.89 16.18 2.06
N ASN A 277 -24.38 17.35 1.63
CA ASN A 277 -23.63 18.26 0.76
C ASN A 277 -23.08 17.56 -0.49
N HIS A 278 -23.92 16.75 -1.14
CA HIS A 278 -23.57 16.11 -2.40
C HIS A 278 -23.24 17.17 -3.45
N ILE A 279 -22.15 16.98 -4.17
CA ILE A 279 -21.69 17.91 -5.21
C ILE A 279 -21.92 17.30 -6.60
N LEU A 280 -22.15 18.15 -7.59
CA LEU A 280 -22.48 17.73 -8.95
C LEU A 280 -21.26 17.62 -9.86
N ASP A 281 -20.17 18.30 -9.51
CA ASP A 281 -18.94 18.30 -10.28
C ASP A 281 -17.97 17.27 -9.70
N LYS A 282 -17.45 16.42 -10.59
CA LYS A 282 -16.32 15.55 -10.25
C LYS A 282 -15.06 16.40 -10.07
N PHE A 283 -14.26 16.10 -9.06
CA PHE A 283 -12.89 16.59 -9.01
C PHE A 283 -11.95 15.51 -9.51
N THR A 284 -11.17 15.85 -10.53
CA THR A 284 -10.16 14.96 -11.06
C THR A 284 -8.79 15.46 -10.62
N ASN A 285 -8.40 15.15 -9.39
CA ASN A 285 -6.98 15.20 -9.03
C ASN A 285 -6.30 13.97 -9.64
N LYS A 286 -6.13 13.98 -10.97
CA LYS A 286 -5.32 12.98 -11.66
C LYS A 286 -3.86 13.24 -11.28
N PHE A 287 -3.35 12.49 -10.31
CA PHE A 287 -1.91 12.29 -10.22
C PHE A 287 -1.49 11.43 -11.41
N ASP A 288 -0.93 12.04 -12.44
CA ASP A 288 -0.42 11.33 -13.62
C ASP A 288 0.94 10.69 -13.30
N MET A 289 0.91 9.37 -13.19
CA MET A 289 1.99 8.51 -12.70
C MET A 289 2.97 8.03 -13.78
N SER A 290 2.79 8.44 -15.05
CA SER A 290 3.79 8.23 -16.11
C SER A 290 5.19 8.75 -15.73
N ASN A 291 5.27 9.58 -14.68
CA ASN A 291 6.48 10.13 -14.09
C ASN A 291 7.08 9.36 -12.89
N CYS A 292 6.48 8.28 -12.35
CA CYS A 292 7.03 7.61 -11.13
C CYS A 292 8.44 7.05 -11.37
N PHE A 293 8.56 6.20 -12.38
CA PHE A 293 9.82 5.57 -12.74
C PHE A 293 10.84 6.63 -13.20
N GLN A 294 10.39 7.58 -14.01
CA GLN A 294 11.23 8.69 -14.45
C GLN A 294 11.70 9.56 -13.28
N PHE A 295 10.87 9.75 -12.25
CA PHE A 295 11.23 10.50 -11.05
C PHE A 295 12.30 9.77 -10.25
N ILE A 296 12.14 8.47 -10.00
CA ILE A 296 13.16 7.64 -9.33
C ILE A 296 14.46 7.64 -10.15
N GLU A 297 14.37 7.41 -11.47
CA GLU A 297 15.53 7.42 -12.37
C GLU A 297 16.23 8.79 -12.43
N ARG A 298 15.48 9.89 -12.40
CA ARG A 298 16.05 11.24 -12.33
C ARG A 298 16.74 11.49 -11.01
N ILE A 299 16.15 11.09 -9.88
CA ILE A 299 16.79 11.24 -8.56
C ILE A 299 18.08 10.41 -8.49
N ALA A 300 18.02 9.15 -8.95
CA ALA A 300 19.20 8.30 -9.03
C ALA A 300 20.25 8.85 -10.01
N GLY A 301 19.82 9.42 -11.14
CA GLY A 301 20.68 9.98 -12.18
C GLY A 301 21.32 11.34 -11.83
N ILE A 302 20.67 12.17 -11.01
CA ILE A 302 21.26 13.40 -10.46
C ILE A 302 22.44 13.08 -9.53
N GLN A 303 22.54 11.84 -9.02
CA GLN A 303 23.58 11.41 -8.09
C GLN A 303 24.84 10.74 -8.72
N SER A 304 25.15 10.82 -10.04
CA SER A 304 26.50 10.39 -10.46
C SER A 304 26.99 10.85 -11.86
N PRO A 305 28.27 11.27 -12.03
CA PRO A 305 29.09 10.72 -13.09
C PRO A 305 29.52 9.29 -12.69
N PRO A 306 29.66 8.37 -13.65
CA PRO A 306 29.36 6.96 -13.50
C PRO A 306 30.30 6.25 -12.53
N ILE A 307 29.77 5.69 -11.44
CA ILE A 307 30.28 4.39 -11.01
C ILE A 307 29.76 3.42 -12.07
N ARG A 308 30.64 2.96 -12.95
CA ARG A 308 30.32 1.90 -13.91
C ARG A 308 29.86 0.68 -13.13
N PHE A 309 28.55 0.49 -13.00
CA PHE A 309 28.00 -0.80 -12.65
C PHE A 309 28.10 -1.68 -13.90
N PRO A 310 28.89 -2.77 -13.87
CA PRO A 310 28.79 -3.75 -14.94
C PRO A 310 27.35 -4.25 -14.96
N LYS A 311 26.77 -4.22 -16.16
CA LYS A 311 25.52 -4.88 -16.60
C LYS A 311 24.83 -5.76 -15.54
N THR A 312 23.55 -5.45 -15.29
CA THR A 312 22.55 -6.36 -14.68
C THR A 312 22.97 -6.95 -13.33
N ALA A 313 22.70 -6.23 -12.26
CA ALA A 313 22.59 -6.84 -10.94
C ALA A 313 21.16 -7.39 -10.77
N ILE A 314 20.98 -8.68 -11.05
CA ILE A 314 19.90 -9.46 -10.43
C ILE A 314 20.24 -9.49 -8.93
N ALA A 315 19.58 -8.63 -8.16
CA ALA A 315 19.57 -8.73 -6.70
C ALA A 315 18.64 -9.89 -6.34
N ASN A 316 19.17 -11.10 -6.38
CA ASN A 316 18.50 -12.24 -5.77
C ASN A 316 18.58 -12.08 -4.25
N VAL A 317 17.40 -11.92 -3.66
CA VAL A 317 17.04 -12.40 -2.31
C VAL A 317 17.77 -11.71 -1.15
N VAL A 318 17.12 -10.72 -0.52
CA VAL A 318 17.32 -10.47 0.92
C VAL A 318 16.24 -11.27 1.67
N SER A 319 16.47 -12.58 1.79
CA SER A 319 15.70 -13.42 2.71
C SER A 319 16.30 -13.28 4.10
N LEU A 320 15.73 -12.42 4.94
CA LEU A 320 15.96 -12.47 6.38
C LEU A 320 14.90 -13.40 7.01
N SER A 321 15.02 -14.71 6.78
CA SER A 321 14.32 -15.68 7.63
C SER A 321 15.04 -15.76 8.99
N LEU A 322 14.32 -15.50 10.07
CA LEU A 322 14.74 -15.77 11.44
C LEU A 322 13.79 -16.86 11.98
N LYS A 323 14.15 -18.12 11.76
CA LYS A 323 13.61 -19.22 12.57
C LYS A 323 14.42 -19.30 13.86
N ARG A 324 13.74 -19.24 15.01
CA ARG A 324 14.27 -19.81 16.25
C ARG A 324 14.32 -21.32 16.14
#